data_AF-A0A9P4SC75-F1
#
_entry.id   AF-A0A9P4SC75-F1
#
_cell.length_a   1.000
_cell.length_b   1.000
_cell.length_c   1.000
_cell.angle_alpha   90.00
_cell.angle_beta   90.00
_cell.angle_gamma   90.00
#
_symmetry.space_group_name_H-M   'P 1'
#
loop_
_entity.id
_entity.type
_entity.pdbx_description
1 polymer ?
#
loop_
_entity_poly.entity_id
_entity_poly.type
_entity_poly.pdbx_seq_one_letter_code
_entity_poly.pdbx_strand_id
1 'polypeptide(L)'
;MLPPVDPDLFIENPNFKVLYQDLIRDKLNTDGSTKNSKLQKAQEENKKYLHANQSRITTNIILQDVLQTTARTSELPAELREVIDIVCSLLQEHISPEDIDLLEGDIEYFIKHIDSVGKAVSNYLAATALLLTRIAHPEEVSTEKLKSLLSALPETVVDLRKQAESLTSEIGTSRIGLTDLATEVLSAHRELLEAGIRIIEQETHGSVARGTKAKAEHLSSVAEGMVCKLSILARSQPADPELDAAMKAYHLHIRKLVADLQEREQLAEDALRQYGKVKGIKDVVAKYERLQREMATVKGDIERLESNSSR
;
A
#
# COMPACT_ATOMS: atom_id res chain seq x y z
N MET A 1 1.05 23.82 8.62
CA MET A 1 2.50 23.58 8.81
C MET A 1 3.12 23.36 7.45
N LEU A 2 3.99 24.25 6.99
CA LEU A 2 4.84 23.95 5.83
C LEU A 2 5.81 22.83 6.25
N PRO A 3 5.91 21.73 5.50
CA PRO A 3 6.79 20.62 5.86
C PRO A 3 8.25 21.12 5.91
N PRO A 4 9.07 20.61 6.84
CA PRO A 4 10.49 20.95 6.89
C PRO A 4 11.14 20.53 5.56
N VAL A 5 11.78 21.49 4.89
CA VAL A 5 12.48 21.25 3.63
C VAL A 5 13.94 20.90 3.92
N ASP A 6 14.48 19.98 3.14
CA ASP A 6 15.87 19.55 3.20
C ASP A 6 16.84 20.76 3.08
N PRO A 7 17.81 20.93 4.01
CA PRO A 7 18.80 22.00 3.93
C PRO A 7 19.57 22.05 2.60
N ASP A 8 19.76 20.91 1.92
CA ASP A 8 20.51 20.85 0.66
C ASP A 8 19.76 21.55 -0.49
N LEU A 9 18.42 21.51 -0.49
CA LEU A 9 17.57 22.22 -1.47
C LEU A 9 17.67 23.74 -1.34
N PHE A 10 17.99 24.26 -0.15
CA PHE A 10 18.22 25.70 0.05
C PHE A 10 19.57 26.17 -0.49
N ILE A 11 20.52 25.25 -0.68
CA ILE A 11 21.83 25.51 -1.29
C ILE A 11 21.68 25.47 -2.81
N GLU A 12 20.95 24.48 -3.33
CA GLU A 12 20.71 24.33 -4.77
C GLU A 12 19.80 25.43 -5.35
N ASN A 13 18.84 25.95 -4.57
CA ASN A 13 17.91 26.98 -5.02
C ASN A 13 17.82 28.17 -4.04
N PRO A 14 18.68 29.20 -4.19
CA PRO A 14 18.73 30.35 -3.29
C PRO A 14 17.48 31.23 -3.36
N ASN A 15 16.82 31.31 -4.53
CA ASN A 15 15.58 32.06 -4.69
C ASN A 15 14.43 31.42 -3.91
N PHE A 16 14.38 30.08 -3.91
CA PHE A 16 13.41 29.33 -3.10
C PHE A 16 13.64 29.54 -1.60
N LYS A 17 14.89 29.61 -1.14
CA LYS A 17 15.21 29.91 0.27
C LYS A 17 14.66 31.27 0.71
N VAL A 18 14.82 32.31 -0.11
CA VAL A 18 14.30 33.66 0.18
C VAL A 18 12.78 33.64 0.25
N LEU A 19 12.12 33.00 -0.72
CA LEU A 19 10.66 32.85 -0.74
C LEU A 19 10.13 32.07 0.47
N TYR A 20 10.78 30.95 0.82
CA TYR A 20 10.40 30.11 1.96
C TYR A 20 10.54 30.87 3.28
N GLN A 21 11.61 31.68 3.42
CA GLN A 21 11.79 32.54 4.59
C GLN A 21 10.77 33.69 4.65
N ASP A 22 10.45 34.34 3.53
CA ASP A 22 9.42 35.39 3.46
C ASP A 22 8.02 34.83 3.79
N LEU A 23 7.71 33.64 3.27
CA LEU A 23 6.46 32.94 3.56
C LEU A 23 6.32 32.62 5.06
N ILE A 24 7.37 32.11 5.71
CA ILE A 24 7.33 31.75 7.15
C ILE A 24 7.35 32.99 8.05
N ARG A 25 8.18 33.98 7.73
CA ARG A 25 8.38 35.15 8.61
C ARG A 25 7.30 36.20 8.46
N ASP A 26 6.92 36.54 7.24
CA ASP A 26 6.14 37.76 6.98
C ASP A 26 4.73 37.47 6.51
N LYS A 27 4.52 36.38 5.74
CA LYS A 27 3.22 36.12 5.10
C LYS A 27 2.32 35.15 5.85
N LEU A 28 2.86 34.09 6.45
CA LEU A 28 2.08 32.99 7.02
C LEU A 28 2.38 32.78 8.51
N ASN A 29 1.36 32.32 9.23
CA ASN A 29 1.44 31.78 10.58
C ASN A 29 1.85 30.30 10.52
N THR A 30 2.20 29.72 11.67
CA THR A 30 2.64 28.32 11.80
C THR A 30 1.56 27.31 11.35
N ASP A 31 0.29 27.67 11.47
CA ASP A 31 -0.86 26.91 10.99
C ASP A 31 -1.07 27.01 9.46
N GLY A 32 -0.35 27.92 8.77
CA GLY A 32 -0.51 28.19 7.34
C GLY A 32 -1.54 29.28 7.02
N SER A 33 -2.12 29.95 8.03
CA SER A 33 -2.99 31.10 7.84
C SER A 33 -2.18 32.37 7.49
N THR A 34 -2.79 33.33 6.80
CA THR A 34 -2.13 34.61 6.43
C THR A 34 -1.95 35.52 7.63
N LYS A 35 -0.82 36.21 7.78
CA LYS A 35 -0.56 37.24 8.81
C LYS A 35 -1.22 38.59 8.52
N ASN A 36 -1.75 38.79 7.31
CA ASN A 36 -2.36 40.06 6.93
C ASN A 36 -3.77 40.18 7.54
N SER A 37 -3.89 40.99 8.59
CA SER A 37 -5.15 41.21 9.32
C SER A 37 -6.33 41.63 8.42
N LYS A 38 -6.11 42.39 7.35
CA LYS A 38 -7.19 42.76 6.41
C LYS A 38 -7.67 41.55 5.61
N LEU A 39 -6.75 40.72 5.13
CA LEU A 39 -7.10 39.49 4.41
C LEU A 39 -7.71 38.44 5.34
N GLN A 40 -7.26 38.34 6.58
CA GLN A 40 -7.88 37.48 7.59
C GLN A 40 -9.34 37.86 7.85
N LYS A 41 -9.63 39.16 8.07
CA LYS A 41 -11.00 39.64 8.26
C LYS A 41 -11.89 39.35 7.06
N ALA A 42 -11.41 39.62 5.85
CA ALA A 42 -12.15 39.29 4.62
C ALA A 42 -12.37 37.77 4.48
N GLN A 43 -11.40 36.93 4.84
CA GLN A 43 -11.55 35.48 4.85
C GLN A 43 -12.55 35.01 5.91
N GLU A 44 -12.56 35.58 7.11
CA GLU A 44 -13.54 35.28 8.16
C GLU A 44 -14.95 35.68 7.75
N GLU A 45 -15.12 36.85 7.15
CA GLU A 45 -16.40 37.29 6.59
C GLU A 45 -16.86 36.33 5.49
N ASN A 46 -15.99 36.00 4.53
CA ASN A 46 -16.31 35.01 3.49
C ASN A 46 -16.65 33.64 4.06
N LYS A 47 -15.96 33.17 5.10
CA LYS A 47 -16.30 31.92 5.80
C LYS A 47 -17.68 31.99 6.45
N LYS A 48 -18.03 33.12 7.07
CA LYS A 48 -19.38 33.33 7.63
C LYS A 48 -20.45 33.31 6.54
N TYR A 49 -20.23 34.01 5.43
CA TYR A 49 -21.14 34.00 4.27
C TYR A 49 -21.28 32.61 3.66
N LEU A 50 -20.18 31.88 3.50
CA LEU A 50 -20.16 30.53 2.98
C LEU A 50 -20.92 29.57 3.92
N HIS A 51 -20.68 29.65 5.23
CA HIS A 51 -21.40 28.84 6.22
C HIS A 51 -22.91 29.15 6.22
N ALA A 52 -23.29 30.43 6.14
CA ALA A 52 -24.70 30.82 6.04
C ALA A 52 -25.36 30.28 4.76
N ASN A 53 -24.68 30.39 3.62
CA ASN A 53 -25.15 29.86 2.35
C ASN A 53 -25.25 28.33 2.36
N GLN A 54 -24.24 27.64 2.90
CA GLN A 54 -24.26 26.19 3.06
C GLN A 54 -25.40 25.74 3.94
N SER A 55 -25.59 26.38 5.11
CA SER A 55 -26.72 26.10 6.01
C SER A 55 -28.06 26.28 5.30
N ARG A 56 -28.21 27.33 4.49
CA ARG A 56 -29.43 27.56 3.69
C ARG A 56 -29.64 26.45 2.65
N ILE A 57 -28.61 26.09 1.91
CA ILE A 57 -28.68 25.05 0.87
C ILE A 57 -28.98 23.69 1.50
N THR A 58 -28.29 23.31 2.56
CA THR A 58 -28.53 22.03 3.24
C THR A 58 -29.92 21.98 3.85
N THR A 59 -30.41 23.07 4.44
CA THR A 59 -31.78 23.16 4.96
C THR A 59 -32.80 22.94 3.83
N ASN A 60 -32.61 23.57 2.68
CA ASN A 60 -33.50 23.38 1.53
C ASN A 60 -33.48 21.92 1.02
N ILE A 61 -32.29 21.32 0.89
CA ILE A 61 -32.15 19.93 0.45
C ILE A 61 -32.83 18.97 1.43
N ILE A 62 -32.60 19.15 2.73
CA ILE A 62 -33.21 18.31 3.77
C ILE A 62 -34.73 18.46 3.74
N LEU A 63 -35.25 19.69 3.66
CA LEU A 63 -36.69 19.91 3.59
C LEU A 63 -37.30 19.28 2.33
N GLN A 64 -36.64 19.38 1.18
CA GLN A 64 -37.11 18.77 -0.06
C GLN A 64 -37.12 17.24 0.01
N ASP A 65 -36.05 16.63 0.50
CA ASP A 65 -35.94 15.18 0.66
C ASP A 65 -36.99 14.63 1.66
N VAL A 66 -37.20 15.36 2.77
CA VAL A 66 -38.22 15.03 3.75
C VAL A 66 -39.62 15.18 3.16
N LEU A 67 -39.90 16.24 2.38
CA LEU A 67 -41.18 16.41 1.71
C LEU A 67 -41.47 15.25 0.74
N GLN A 68 -40.50 14.87 -0.10
CA GLN A 68 -40.64 13.72 -1.00
C GLN A 68 -40.85 12.41 -0.24
N THR A 69 -40.17 12.23 0.90
CA THR A 69 -40.32 11.02 1.72
C THR A 69 -41.67 10.98 2.43
N THR A 70 -42.14 12.11 2.96
CA THR A 70 -43.46 12.22 3.61
C THR A 70 -44.62 12.02 2.64
N ALA A 71 -44.47 12.46 1.39
CA ALA A 71 -45.43 12.16 0.31
C ALA A 71 -45.59 10.64 0.09
N ARG A 72 -44.52 9.86 0.31
CA ARG A 72 -44.51 8.40 0.14
C ARG A 72 -45.03 7.62 1.36
N THR A 73 -44.91 8.15 2.59
CA THR A 73 -45.19 7.41 3.84
C THR A 73 -46.65 7.39 4.32
N SER A 74 -47.60 7.80 3.47
CA SER A 74 -49.05 7.53 3.59
C SER A 74 -49.90 8.27 4.64
N GLU A 75 -49.33 9.17 5.45
CA GLU A 75 -50.10 9.92 6.47
C GLU A 75 -50.97 11.06 5.89
N LEU A 76 -50.72 11.50 4.64
CA LEU A 76 -51.45 12.59 3.98
C LEU A 76 -52.53 12.07 3.01
N PRO A 77 -53.62 12.84 2.75
CA PRO A 77 -54.57 12.58 1.67
C PRO A 77 -53.88 12.41 0.30
N ALA A 78 -54.42 11.54 -0.56
CA ALA A 78 -53.82 11.23 -1.86
C ALA A 78 -53.62 12.48 -2.74
N GLU A 79 -54.62 13.36 -2.79
CA GLU A 79 -54.58 14.63 -3.53
C GLU A 79 -53.42 15.54 -3.07
N LEU A 80 -53.15 15.60 -1.76
CA LEU A 80 -52.04 16.39 -1.22
C LEU A 80 -50.67 15.78 -1.55
N ARG A 81 -50.56 14.45 -1.72
CA ARG A 81 -49.29 13.81 -2.09
C ARG A 81 -48.91 14.16 -3.52
N GLU A 82 -49.88 14.12 -4.44
CA GLU A 82 -49.68 14.48 -5.84
C GLU A 82 -49.23 15.93 -5.97
N VAL A 83 -49.88 16.84 -5.24
CA VAL A 83 -49.50 18.26 -5.19
C VAL A 83 -48.10 18.45 -4.58
N ILE A 84 -47.71 17.69 -3.55
CA ILE A 84 -46.36 17.74 -2.97
C ILE A 84 -45.30 17.28 -4.00
N ASP A 85 -45.56 16.21 -4.74
CA ASP A 85 -44.63 15.70 -5.77
C ASP A 85 -44.47 16.71 -6.93
N ILE A 86 -45.56 17.35 -7.33
CA ILE A 86 -45.56 18.43 -8.34
C ILE A 86 -44.75 19.64 -7.83
N VAL A 87 -44.97 20.10 -6.59
CA VAL A 87 -44.21 21.21 -6.02
C VAL A 87 -42.73 20.84 -5.82
N CYS A 88 -42.43 19.61 -5.43
CA CYS A 88 -41.05 19.15 -5.27
C CYS A 88 -40.31 19.08 -6.61
N SER A 89 -40.98 18.72 -7.70
CA SER A 89 -40.40 18.71 -9.06
C SER A 89 -40.23 20.12 -9.64
N LEU A 90 -41.12 21.07 -9.29
CA LEU A 90 -40.95 22.50 -9.57
C LEU A 90 -39.69 23.06 -8.88
N LEU A 91 -39.50 22.74 -7.59
CA LEU A 91 -38.33 23.17 -6.80
C LEU A 91 -37.00 22.55 -7.29
N GLN A 92 -37.09 21.44 -8.01
CA GLN A 92 -35.96 20.74 -8.62
C GLN A 92 -35.64 21.26 -10.04
N GLU A 93 -36.35 22.27 -10.54
CA GLU A 93 -36.24 22.84 -11.91
C GLU A 93 -36.56 21.82 -13.03
N HIS A 94 -37.39 20.82 -12.76
CA HIS A 94 -37.76 19.80 -13.76
C HIS A 94 -38.98 20.19 -14.61
N ILE A 95 -39.52 21.39 -14.43
CA ILE A 95 -40.74 21.88 -15.10
C ILE A 95 -40.40 23.11 -15.96
N SER A 96 -40.96 23.16 -17.17
CA SER A 96 -40.79 24.28 -18.11
C SER A 96 -41.46 25.55 -17.57
N PRO A 97 -40.87 26.76 -17.74
CA PRO A 97 -41.44 28.01 -17.23
C PRO A 97 -42.82 28.36 -17.79
N GLU A 98 -43.23 27.74 -18.90
CA GLU A 98 -44.55 27.92 -19.53
C GLU A 98 -45.68 27.19 -18.79
N ASP A 99 -45.34 26.15 -18.01
CA ASP A 99 -46.32 25.35 -17.27
C ASP A 99 -46.60 25.91 -15.86
N ILE A 100 -45.88 26.96 -15.44
CA ILE A 100 -46.00 27.58 -14.11
C ILE A 100 -47.40 28.18 -13.91
N ASP A 101 -47.97 28.79 -14.96
CA ASP A 101 -49.31 29.41 -14.90
C ASP A 101 -50.42 28.35 -14.71
N LEU A 102 -50.19 27.10 -15.15
CA LEU A 102 -51.13 25.99 -14.97
C LEU A 102 -51.09 25.41 -13.55
N LEU A 103 -49.98 25.63 -12.84
CA LEU A 103 -49.68 25.08 -11.51
C LEU A 103 -50.10 26.02 -10.36
N GLU A 104 -50.55 27.23 -10.66
CA GLU A 104 -50.93 28.23 -9.66
C GLU A 104 -52.02 27.71 -8.70
N GLY A 105 -52.99 26.95 -9.21
CA GLY A 105 -54.03 26.31 -8.40
C GLY A 105 -53.52 25.23 -7.45
N ASP A 106 -52.53 24.44 -7.87
CA ASP A 106 -51.89 23.41 -7.04
C ASP A 106 -51.02 24.05 -5.94
N ILE A 107 -50.37 25.18 -6.26
CA ILE A 107 -49.60 25.98 -5.29
C ILE A 107 -50.53 26.60 -4.24
N GLU A 108 -51.67 27.16 -4.64
CA GLU A 108 -52.66 27.69 -3.69
C GLU A 108 -53.23 26.60 -2.77
N TYR A 109 -53.52 25.42 -3.32
CA TYR A 109 -54.00 24.27 -2.56
C TYR A 109 -52.94 23.76 -1.56
N PHE A 110 -51.66 23.74 -1.96
CA PHE A 110 -50.54 23.42 -1.08
C PHE A 110 -50.40 24.43 0.06
N ILE A 111 -50.44 25.74 -0.25
CA ILE A 111 -50.33 26.82 0.74
C ILE A 111 -51.47 26.73 1.75
N LYS A 112 -52.69 26.41 1.29
CA LYS A 112 -53.86 26.26 2.17
C LYS A 112 -53.73 25.09 3.16
N HIS A 113 -52.99 24.05 2.81
CA HIS A 113 -52.80 22.85 3.64
C HIS A 113 -51.40 22.75 4.28
N ILE A 114 -50.61 23.84 4.23
CA ILE A 114 -49.23 23.87 4.69
C ILE A 114 -49.06 23.45 6.15
N ASP A 115 -50.04 23.73 7.01
CA ASP A 115 -50.00 23.33 8.42
C ASP A 115 -50.08 21.80 8.61
N SER A 116 -50.82 21.10 7.72
CA SER A 116 -50.92 19.64 7.76
C SER A 116 -49.62 18.98 7.28
N VAL A 117 -49.04 19.53 6.21
CA VAL A 117 -47.74 19.11 5.66
C VAL A 117 -46.64 19.38 6.67
N GLY A 118 -46.63 20.56 7.29
CA GLY A 118 -45.68 20.94 8.32
C GLY A 118 -45.72 20.03 9.54
N LYS A 119 -46.91 19.59 9.98
CA LYS A 119 -47.05 18.60 11.06
C LYS A 119 -46.48 17.23 10.67
N ALA A 120 -46.78 16.75 9.46
CA ALA A 120 -46.26 15.47 8.98
C ALA A 120 -44.73 15.49 8.84
N VAL A 121 -44.17 16.56 8.26
CA VAL A 121 -42.72 16.80 8.16
C VAL A 121 -42.08 16.88 9.53
N SER A 122 -42.67 17.63 10.48
CA SER A 122 -42.16 17.75 11.84
C SER A 122 -42.17 16.41 12.58
N ASN A 123 -43.23 15.61 12.44
CA ASN A 123 -43.30 14.28 13.03
C ASN A 123 -42.24 13.34 12.44
N TYR A 124 -42.05 13.36 11.13
CA TYR A 124 -41.00 12.57 10.46
C TYR A 124 -39.60 12.99 10.92
N LEU A 125 -39.33 14.30 10.98
CA LEU A 125 -38.05 14.83 11.49
C LEU A 125 -37.82 14.47 12.97
N ALA A 126 -38.85 14.53 13.80
CA ALA A 126 -38.76 14.11 15.20
C ALA A 126 -38.47 12.60 15.31
N ALA A 127 -39.13 11.77 14.50
CA ALA A 127 -38.90 10.32 14.47
C ALA A 127 -37.49 9.96 14.00
N THR A 128 -37.03 10.57 12.91
CA THR A 128 -35.66 10.36 12.38
C THR A 128 -34.60 10.84 13.36
N ALA A 129 -34.80 11.99 14.01
CA ALA A 129 -33.87 12.48 15.02
C ALA A 129 -33.79 11.55 16.25
N LEU A 130 -34.91 10.93 16.66
CA LEU A 130 -34.93 9.89 17.71
C LEU A 130 -34.20 8.61 17.28
N LEU A 131 -34.28 8.23 16.00
CA LEU A 131 -33.51 7.10 15.48
C LEU A 131 -32.01 7.42 15.46
N LEU A 132 -31.62 8.63 15.08
CA LEU A 132 -30.23 9.07 15.10
C LEU A 132 -29.65 9.12 16.53
N THR A 133 -30.41 9.61 17.52
CA THR A 133 -29.96 9.58 18.92
C THR A 133 -29.82 8.15 19.43
N ARG A 134 -30.70 7.23 19.02
CA ARG A 134 -30.57 5.80 19.34
C ARG A 134 -29.33 5.15 18.70
N ILE A 135 -28.96 5.56 17.49
CA ILE A 135 -27.72 5.08 16.83
C ILE A 135 -26.49 5.63 17.56
N ALA A 136 -26.52 6.89 17.96
CA ALA A 136 -25.42 7.52 18.70
C ALA A 136 -25.25 6.94 20.11
N HIS A 137 -26.35 6.56 20.78
CA HIS A 137 -26.35 5.99 22.13
C HIS A 137 -27.08 4.63 22.14
N PRO A 138 -26.43 3.56 21.66
CA PRO A 138 -27.06 2.24 21.55
C PRO A 138 -27.41 1.60 22.90
N GLU A 139 -26.81 2.06 24.00
CA GLU A 139 -27.03 1.52 25.35
C GLU A 139 -28.31 2.05 26.02
N GLU A 140 -28.88 3.16 25.54
CA GLU A 140 -30.04 3.78 26.18
C GLU A 140 -31.37 3.38 25.52
N VAL A 141 -32.21 2.69 26.29
CA VAL A 141 -33.52 2.17 25.84
C VAL A 141 -34.69 3.14 26.13
N SER A 142 -34.48 4.14 27.00
CA SER A 142 -35.56 5.02 27.49
C SER A 142 -35.84 6.21 26.56
N THR A 143 -37.06 6.30 26.03
CA THR A 143 -37.48 7.34 25.06
C THR A 143 -37.43 8.77 25.61
N GLU A 144 -37.65 8.99 26.91
CA GLU A 144 -37.55 10.32 27.51
C GLU A 144 -36.12 10.82 27.64
N LYS A 145 -35.18 9.92 27.93
CA LYS A 145 -33.75 10.24 27.96
C LYS A 145 -33.23 10.54 26.56
N LEU A 146 -33.64 9.75 25.55
CA LEU A 146 -33.31 10.02 24.14
C LEU A 146 -33.80 11.39 23.66
N LYS A 147 -34.96 11.86 24.12
CA LYS A 147 -35.45 13.23 23.84
C LYS A 147 -34.59 14.30 24.52
N SER A 148 -34.12 14.06 25.74
CA SER A 148 -33.20 15.00 26.42
C SER A 148 -31.81 15.04 25.77
N LEU A 149 -31.36 13.92 25.21
CA LEU A 149 -30.08 13.81 24.49
C LEU A 149 -30.14 14.39 23.08
N LEU A 150 -31.32 14.68 22.55
CA LEU A 150 -31.48 15.29 21.23
C LEU A 150 -30.76 16.64 21.13
N SER A 151 -30.76 17.44 22.20
CA SER A 151 -30.04 18.71 22.22
C SER A 151 -28.52 18.55 22.30
N ALA A 152 -28.03 17.41 22.79
CA ALA A 152 -26.60 17.09 22.87
C ALA A 152 -26.07 16.43 21.57
N LEU A 153 -26.96 15.98 20.68
CA LEU A 153 -26.59 15.32 19.42
C LEU A 153 -25.54 16.10 18.59
N PRO A 154 -25.65 17.43 18.40
CA PRO A 154 -24.66 18.18 17.63
C PRO A 154 -23.25 18.12 18.25
N GLU A 155 -23.15 18.19 19.57
CA GLU A 155 -21.86 18.10 20.28
C GLU A 155 -21.26 16.70 20.11
N THR A 156 -22.07 15.65 20.28
CA THR A 156 -21.61 14.26 20.08
C THR A 156 -21.12 14.01 18.65
N VAL A 157 -21.77 14.57 17.63
CA VAL A 157 -21.35 14.43 16.23
C VAL A 157 -20.02 15.12 15.99
N VAL A 158 -19.81 16.31 16.56
CA VAL A 158 -18.53 17.03 16.47
C VAL A 158 -17.41 16.22 17.14
N ASP A 159 -17.68 15.61 18.30
CA ASP A 159 -16.70 14.82 19.02
C ASP A 159 -16.38 13.50 18.31
N LEU A 160 -17.39 12.79 17.79
CA LEU A 160 -17.19 11.60 16.96
C LEU A 160 -16.38 11.91 15.69
N ARG A 161 -16.64 13.05 15.05
CA ARG A 161 -15.87 13.49 13.89
C ARG A 161 -14.41 13.77 14.27
N LYS A 162 -14.16 14.46 15.38
CA LYS A 162 -12.80 14.70 15.88
C LYS A 162 -12.07 13.39 16.21
N GLN A 163 -12.77 12.43 16.82
CA GLN A 163 -12.22 11.11 17.12
C GLN A 163 -11.89 10.33 15.84
N ALA A 164 -12.75 10.39 14.82
CA ALA A 164 -12.46 9.77 13.53
C ALA A 164 -11.25 10.42 12.84
N GLU A 165 -11.14 11.74 12.88
CA GLU A 165 -9.98 12.48 12.35
C GLU A 165 -8.68 12.15 13.14
N SER A 166 -8.75 11.98 14.47
CA SER A 166 -7.59 11.59 15.27
C SER A 166 -7.16 10.13 15.02
N LEU A 167 -8.11 9.19 15.03
CA LEU A 167 -7.85 7.77 14.78
C LEU A 167 -7.29 7.53 13.38
N THR A 168 -7.79 8.23 12.37
CA THR A 168 -7.24 8.13 11.01
C THR A 168 -5.81 8.67 10.92
N SER A 169 -5.50 9.75 11.63
CA SER A 169 -4.13 10.26 11.76
C SER A 169 -3.21 9.25 12.47
N GLU A 170 -3.66 8.65 13.58
CA GLU A 170 -2.91 7.63 14.33
C GLU A 170 -2.66 6.36 13.51
N ILE A 171 -3.64 5.92 12.71
CA ILE A 171 -3.44 4.80 11.77
C ILE A 171 -2.38 5.20 10.72
N GLY A 172 -2.40 6.45 10.26
CA GLY A 172 -1.39 6.98 9.34
C GLY A 172 0.02 6.91 9.92
N THR A 173 0.22 7.38 11.15
CA THR A 173 1.53 7.35 11.83
C THR A 173 1.98 5.93 12.14
N SER A 174 1.07 5.05 12.57
CA SER A 174 1.37 3.63 12.80
C SER A 174 1.81 2.92 11.51
N ARG A 175 1.18 3.21 10.37
CA ARG A 175 1.57 2.66 9.07
C ARG A 175 2.98 3.10 8.66
N ILE A 176 3.32 4.37 8.88
CA ILE A 176 4.67 4.89 8.61
C ILE A 176 5.70 4.18 9.51
N GLY A 177 5.42 4.06 10.81
CA GLY A 177 6.31 3.34 11.73
C GLY A 177 6.51 1.87 11.36
N LEU A 178 5.47 1.21 10.84
CA LEU A 178 5.58 -0.17 10.35
C LEU A 178 6.44 -0.24 9.08
N THR A 179 6.29 0.69 8.15
CA THR A 179 7.14 0.72 6.95
C THR A 179 8.60 0.96 7.29
N ASP A 180 8.89 1.84 8.25
CA ASP A 180 10.25 2.12 8.70
C ASP A 180 10.88 0.86 9.32
N LEU A 181 10.15 0.21 10.25
CA LEU A 181 10.60 -1.06 10.85
C LEU A 181 10.80 -2.16 9.79
N ALA A 182 9.90 -2.27 8.81
CA ALA A 182 10.04 -3.25 7.73
C ALA A 182 11.30 -2.98 6.89
N THR A 183 11.62 -1.72 6.62
CA THR A 183 12.86 -1.36 5.91
C THR A 183 14.11 -1.66 6.73
N GLU A 184 14.07 -1.45 8.05
CA GLU A 184 15.17 -1.80 8.95
C GLU A 184 15.39 -3.33 9.03
N VAL A 185 14.31 -4.10 9.07
CA VAL A 185 14.41 -5.58 9.04
C VAL A 185 14.98 -6.06 7.71
N LEU A 186 14.54 -5.47 6.58
CA LEU A 186 15.06 -5.82 5.26
C LEU A 186 16.53 -5.44 5.10
N SER A 187 16.96 -4.28 5.64
CA SER A 187 18.37 -3.89 5.60
C SER A 187 19.24 -4.81 6.45
N ALA A 188 18.80 -5.16 7.66
CA ALA A 188 19.48 -6.13 8.51
C ALA A 188 19.56 -7.52 7.85
N HIS A 189 18.50 -7.97 7.17
CA HIS A 189 18.51 -9.23 6.43
C HIS A 189 19.49 -9.20 5.25
N ARG A 190 19.56 -8.08 4.51
CA ARG A 190 20.54 -7.89 3.44
C ARG A 190 21.97 -7.99 3.99
N GLU A 191 22.26 -7.32 5.11
CA GLU A 191 23.58 -7.37 5.74
C GLU A 191 23.96 -8.78 6.20
N LEU A 192 23.01 -9.52 6.77
CA LEU A 192 23.22 -10.91 7.18
C LEU A 192 23.50 -11.81 5.97
N LEU A 193 22.75 -11.66 4.87
CA LEU A 193 22.99 -12.41 3.64
C LEU A 193 24.35 -12.06 3.03
N GLU A 194 24.72 -10.78 2.98
CA GLU A 194 26.04 -10.35 2.48
C GLU A 194 27.17 -10.93 3.34
N ALA A 195 27.04 -10.91 4.66
CA ALA A 195 28.01 -11.54 5.56
C ALA A 195 28.08 -13.05 5.34
N GLY A 196 26.94 -13.72 5.19
CA GLY A 196 26.87 -15.17 4.91
C GLY A 196 27.55 -15.53 3.59
N ILE A 197 27.29 -14.77 2.52
CA ILE A 197 27.94 -14.96 1.21
C ILE A 197 29.45 -14.78 1.35
N ARG A 198 29.92 -13.72 2.01
CA ARG A 198 31.36 -13.49 2.23
C ARG A 198 32.02 -14.63 3.00
N ILE A 199 31.36 -15.17 4.02
CA ILE A 199 31.88 -16.31 4.79
C ILE A 199 32.01 -17.55 3.90
N ILE A 200 31.00 -17.85 3.09
CA ILE A 200 31.04 -18.99 2.14
C ILE A 200 32.17 -18.77 1.11
N GLU A 201 32.29 -17.57 0.55
CA GLU A 201 33.38 -17.23 -0.37
C GLU A 201 34.76 -17.40 0.26
N GLN A 202 34.94 -17.01 1.52
CA GLN A 202 36.23 -17.11 2.21
C GLN A 202 36.58 -18.54 2.63
N GLU A 203 35.61 -19.25 3.23
CA GLU A 203 35.83 -20.56 3.85
C GLU A 203 35.79 -21.69 2.84
N THR A 204 34.74 -21.79 2.01
CA THR A 204 34.57 -22.95 1.11
C THR A 204 35.25 -22.74 -0.23
N HIS A 205 35.09 -21.55 -0.82
CA HIS A 205 35.70 -21.28 -2.13
C HIS A 205 37.16 -20.83 -1.99
N GLY A 206 37.46 -19.99 -1.00
CA GLY A 206 38.78 -19.43 -0.79
C GLY A 206 39.82 -20.45 -0.32
N SER A 207 39.49 -21.37 0.58
CA SER A 207 40.46 -22.37 1.08
C SER A 207 40.79 -23.43 0.02
N VAL A 208 39.76 -23.96 -0.65
CA VAL A 208 39.91 -24.98 -1.69
C VAL A 208 40.66 -24.42 -2.91
N ALA A 209 40.29 -23.22 -3.39
CA ALA A 209 40.99 -22.60 -4.52
C ALA A 209 42.45 -22.25 -4.18
N ARG A 210 42.72 -21.79 -2.95
CA ARG A 210 44.11 -21.55 -2.49
C ARG A 210 44.91 -22.85 -2.40
N GLY A 211 44.30 -23.93 -1.89
CA GLY A 211 44.94 -25.24 -1.79
C GLY A 211 45.24 -25.87 -3.14
N THR A 212 44.32 -25.81 -4.10
CA THR A 212 44.55 -26.34 -5.46
C THR A 212 45.62 -25.55 -6.19
N LYS A 213 45.63 -24.21 -6.06
CA LYS A 213 46.67 -23.36 -6.63
C LYS A 213 48.06 -23.67 -6.06
N ALA A 214 48.21 -23.73 -4.73
CA ALA A 214 49.49 -24.05 -4.10
C ALA A 214 50.00 -25.44 -4.51
N LYS A 215 49.11 -26.43 -4.64
CA LYS A 215 49.47 -27.77 -5.12
C LYS A 215 49.93 -27.76 -6.58
N ALA A 216 49.27 -26.98 -7.44
CA ALA A 216 49.67 -26.83 -8.84
C ALA A 216 51.05 -26.16 -8.97
N GLU A 217 51.29 -25.09 -8.20
CA GLU A 217 52.59 -24.41 -8.15
C GLU A 217 53.71 -25.35 -7.68
N HIS A 218 53.48 -26.11 -6.60
CA HIS A 218 54.45 -27.10 -6.12
C HIS A 218 54.76 -28.18 -7.17
N LEU A 219 53.74 -28.72 -7.84
CA LEU A 219 53.95 -29.71 -8.91
C LEU A 219 54.70 -29.12 -10.11
N SER A 220 54.46 -27.84 -10.44
CA SER A 220 55.22 -27.13 -11.48
C SER A 220 56.69 -27.01 -11.11
N SER A 221 57.00 -26.57 -9.88
CA SER A 221 58.39 -26.48 -9.42
C SER A 221 59.10 -27.83 -9.37
N VAL A 222 58.39 -28.90 -8.98
CA VAL A 222 58.92 -30.28 -9.03
C VAL A 222 59.20 -30.70 -10.48
N ALA A 223 58.29 -30.40 -11.40
CA ALA A 223 58.47 -30.72 -12.82
C ALA A 223 59.68 -29.97 -13.41
N GLU A 224 59.82 -28.67 -13.13
CA GLU A 224 60.98 -27.86 -13.53
C GLU A 224 62.28 -28.43 -12.96
N GLY A 225 62.30 -28.78 -11.67
CA GLY A 225 63.45 -29.42 -11.02
C GLY A 225 63.80 -30.76 -11.66
N MET A 226 62.81 -31.57 -12.02
CA MET A 226 63.01 -32.84 -12.70
C MET A 226 63.54 -32.66 -14.12
N VAL A 227 63.04 -31.66 -14.88
CA VAL A 227 63.57 -31.30 -16.20
C VAL A 227 65.03 -30.88 -16.10
N CYS A 228 65.37 -30.05 -15.11
CA CYS A 228 66.76 -29.67 -14.85
C CYS A 228 67.62 -30.91 -14.54
N LYS A 229 67.15 -31.82 -13.67
CA LYS A 229 67.86 -33.06 -13.35
C LYS A 229 68.05 -33.96 -14.57
N LEU A 230 67.02 -34.12 -15.40
CA LEU A 230 67.09 -34.89 -16.65
C LEU A 230 68.06 -34.26 -17.66
N SER A 231 68.10 -32.93 -17.77
CA SER A 231 69.05 -32.27 -18.68
C SER A 231 70.50 -32.44 -18.27
N ILE A 232 70.78 -32.53 -16.96
CA ILE A 232 72.11 -32.88 -16.44
C ILE A 232 72.43 -34.35 -16.75
N LEU A 233 71.49 -35.26 -16.46
CA LEU A 233 71.68 -36.70 -16.70
C LEU A 233 71.93 -37.01 -18.18
N ALA A 234 71.14 -36.43 -19.09
CA ALA A 234 71.28 -36.59 -20.53
C ALA A 234 72.63 -36.10 -21.08
N ARG A 235 73.30 -35.17 -20.39
CA ARG A 235 74.66 -34.72 -20.74
C ARG A 235 75.75 -35.62 -20.15
N SER A 236 75.46 -36.33 -19.07
CA SER A 236 76.43 -37.12 -18.31
C SER A 236 76.49 -38.60 -18.70
N GLN A 237 75.43 -39.15 -19.29
CA GLN A 237 75.33 -40.57 -19.66
C GLN A 237 74.86 -40.71 -21.13
N PRO A 238 75.46 -41.59 -21.95
CA PRO A 238 74.94 -41.90 -23.28
C PRO A 238 73.60 -42.63 -23.18
N ALA A 239 72.67 -42.34 -24.10
CA ALA A 239 71.30 -42.84 -24.06
C ALA A 239 71.22 -44.36 -24.30
N ASP A 240 70.59 -45.08 -23.36
CA ASP A 240 70.25 -46.49 -23.52
C ASP A 240 69.02 -46.65 -24.46
N PRO A 241 69.12 -47.45 -25.54
CA PRO A 241 68.06 -47.57 -26.54
C PRO A 241 66.78 -48.22 -26.00
N GLU A 242 66.87 -49.06 -24.97
CA GLU A 242 65.71 -49.67 -24.30
C GLU A 242 64.95 -48.63 -23.45
N LEU A 243 65.67 -47.71 -22.80
CA LEU A 243 65.08 -46.63 -22.02
C LEU A 243 64.34 -45.64 -22.93
N ASP A 244 64.90 -45.31 -24.10
CA ASP A 244 64.25 -44.46 -25.09
C ASP A 244 62.97 -45.08 -25.65
N ALA A 245 62.95 -46.41 -25.86
CA ALA A 245 61.74 -47.12 -26.27
C ALA A 245 60.67 -47.09 -25.16
N ALA A 246 61.07 -47.29 -23.90
CA ALA A 246 60.17 -47.20 -22.74
C ALA A 246 59.62 -45.78 -22.53
N MET A 247 60.45 -44.74 -22.70
CA MET A 247 60.02 -43.34 -22.59
C MET A 247 59.04 -42.95 -23.70
N LYS A 248 59.26 -43.42 -24.94
CA LYS A 248 58.30 -43.21 -26.05
C LYS A 248 56.96 -43.90 -25.77
N ALA A 249 56.98 -45.11 -25.23
CA ALA A 249 55.77 -45.81 -24.81
C ALA A 249 55.05 -45.08 -23.67
N TYR A 250 55.80 -44.55 -22.70
CA TYR A 250 55.25 -43.77 -21.59
C TYR A 250 54.67 -42.42 -22.04
N HIS A 251 55.34 -41.70 -22.96
CA HIS A 251 54.78 -40.49 -23.57
C HIS A 251 53.49 -40.76 -24.35
N LEU A 252 53.42 -41.87 -25.08
CA LEU A 252 52.19 -42.27 -25.76
C LEU A 252 51.08 -42.57 -24.74
N HIS A 253 51.40 -43.22 -23.62
CA HIS A 253 50.47 -43.48 -22.54
C HIS A 253 49.97 -42.19 -21.86
N ILE A 254 50.86 -41.22 -21.58
CA ILE A 254 50.45 -39.91 -21.03
C ILE A 254 49.51 -39.20 -22.01
N ARG A 255 49.82 -39.19 -23.32
CA ARG A 255 48.94 -38.55 -24.31
C ARG A 255 47.55 -39.18 -24.33
N LYS A 256 47.45 -40.52 -24.24
CA LYS A 256 46.17 -41.21 -24.12
C LYS A 256 45.43 -40.81 -22.85
N LEU A 257 46.10 -40.80 -21.70
CA LEU A 257 45.53 -40.35 -20.44
C LEU A 257 45.00 -38.91 -20.48
N VAL A 258 45.75 -37.99 -21.13
CA VAL A 258 45.30 -36.60 -21.29
C VAL A 258 44.05 -36.53 -22.16
N ALA A 259 44.00 -37.28 -23.26
CA ALA A 259 42.81 -37.34 -24.10
C ALA A 259 41.59 -37.91 -23.32
N ASP A 260 41.78 -38.99 -22.55
CA ASP A 260 40.73 -39.57 -21.73
C ASP A 260 40.23 -38.61 -20.64
N LEU A 261 41.12 -37.81 -20.05
CA LEU A 261 40.76 -36.80 -19.05
C LEU A 261 40.00 -35.63 -19.68
N GLN A 262 40.40 -35.17 -20.86
CA GLN A 262 39.69 -34.13 -21.60
C GLN A 262 38.29 -34.58 -22.01
N GLU A 263 38.13 -35.84 -22.43
CA GLU A 263 36.81 -36.41 -22.72
C GLU A 263 35.93 -36.44 -21.46
N ARG A 264 36.49 -36.85 -20.31
CA ARG A 264 35.76 -36.82 -19.03
C ARG A 264 35.38 -35.41 -18.58
N GLU A 265 36.26 -34.43 -18.79
CA GLU A 265 35.97 -33.03 -18.51
C GLU A 265 34.80 -32.53 -19.35
N GLN A 266 34.82 -32.78 -20.66
CA GLN A 266 33.72 -32.42 -21.57
C GLN A 266 32.40 -33.11 -21.16
N LEU A 267 32.44 -34.39 -20.82
CA LEU A 267 31.25 -35.11 -20.32
C LEU A 267 30.71 -34.51 -19.02
N ALA A 268 31.59 -34.09 -18.09
CA ALA A 268 31.18 -33.44 -16.85
C ALA A 268 30.60 -32.04 -17.10
N GLU A 269 31.19 -31.25 -17.99
CA GLU A 269 30.66 -29.95 -18.41
C GLU A 269 29.29 -30.07 -19.08
N ASP A 270 29.13 -31.06 -19.96
CA ASP A 270 27.85 -31.32 -20.61
C ASP A 270 26.80 -31.84 -19.63
N ALA A 271 27.18 -32.66 -18.65
CA ALA A 271 26.30 -33.03 -17.55
C ALA A 271 25.85 -31.80 -16.74
N LEU A 272 26.77 -30.90 -16.38
CA LEU A 272 26.44 -29.64 -15.68
C LEU A 272 25.51 -28.74 -16.52
N ARG A 273 25.75 -28.63 -17.83
CA ARG A 273 24.87 -27.91 -18.76
C ARG A 273 23.49 -28.55 -18.85
N GLN A 274 23.41 -29.87 -18.83
CA GLN A 274 22.14 -30.60 -18.79
C GLN A 274 21.43 -30.35 -17.46
N TYR A 275 22.11 -30.41 -16.31
CA TYR A 275 21.52 -30.02 -15.02
C TYR A 275 20.97 -28.59 -15.03
N GLY A 276 21.66 -27.63 -15.65
CA GLY A 276 21.16 -26.27 -15.84
C GLY A 276 19.96 -26.15 -16.80
N LYS A 277 19.76 -27.13 -17.70
CA LYS A 277 18.66 -27.18 -18.68
C LYS A 277 17.50 -28.08 -18.27
N VAL A 278 17.69 -29.01 -17.32
CA VAL A 278 16.66 -29.94 -16.88
C VAL A 278 15.49 -29.14 -16.31
N LYS A 279 14.36 -29.23 -17.02
CA LYS A 279 13.04 -28.71 -16.64
C LYS A 279 12.67 -29.02 -15.19
N GLY A 280 13.31 -29.99 -14.54
CA GLY A 280 13.14 -30.37 -13.15
C GLY A 280 13.17 -29.22 -12.15
N ILE A 281 14.09 -28.23 -12.23
CA ILE A 281 14.07 -27.12 -11.24
C ILE A 281 12.86 -26.21 -11.47
N LYS A 282 12.53 -25.87 -12.72
CA LYS A 282 11.35 -25.04 -13.04
C LYS A 282 10.03 -25.77 -12.77
N ASP A 283 9.96 -27.07 -13.06
CA ASP A 283 8.79 -27.92 -12.79
C ASP A 283 8.64 -28.23 -11.29
N VAL A 284 9.74 -28.35 -10.54
CA VAL A 284 9.72 -28.48 -9.08
C VAL A 284 9.26 -27.17 -8.44
N VAL A 285 9.73 -26.02 -8.93
CA VAL A 285 9.23 -24.70 -8.49
C VAL A 285 7.74 -24.56 -8.81
N ALA A 286 7.29 -24.94 -10.01
CA ALA A 286 5.87 -24.91 -10.38
C ALA A 286 5.01 -25.87 -9.53
N LYS A 287 5.52 -27.07 -9.21
CA LYS A 287 4.86 -28.01 -8.29
C LYS A 287 4.80 -27.47 -6.86
N TYR A 288 5.86 -26.80 -6.41
CA TYR A 288 5.91 -26.18 -5.09
C TYR A 288 4.93 -25.01 -4.96
N GLU A 289 4.83 -24.16 -5.99
CA GLU A 289 3.82 -23.10 -6.06
C GLU A 289 2.39 -23.67 -6.00
N ARG A 290 2.14 -24.78 -6.71
CA ARG A 290 0.84 -25.46 -6.67
C ARG A 290 0.53 -25.99 -5.26
N LEU A 291 1.50 -26.64 -4.62
CA LEU A 291 1.36 -27.17 -3.25
C LEU A 291 1.10 -26.06 -2.23
N GLN A 292 1.76 -24.90 -2.37
CA GLN A 292 1.48 -23.74 -1.52
C GLN A 292 0.04 -23.21 -1.68
N ARG A 293 -0.49 -23.16 -2.90
CA ARG A 293 -1.88 -22.74 -3.13
C ARG A 293 -2.88 -23.74 -2.53
N GLU A 294 -2.62 -25.04 -2.69
CA GLU A 294 -3.46 -26.08 -2.09
C GLU A 294 -3.43 -26.00 -0.56
N MET A 295 -2.26 -25.80 0.06
CA MET A 295 -2.15 -25.57 1.50
C MET A 295 -2.92 -24.35 1.99
N ALA A 296 -2.86 -23.23 1.26
CA ALA A 296 -3.62 -22.03 1.60
C ALA A 296 -5.14 -22.26 1.52
N THR A 297 -5.58 -23.05 0.55
CA THR A 297 -7.00 -23.40 0.37
C THR A 297 -7.48 -24.28 1.53
N VAL A 298 -6.73 -25.35 1.84
CA VAL A 298 -7.03 -26.25 2.96
C VAL A 298 -7.03 -25.50 4.30
N LYS A 299 -6.09 -24.57 4.50
CA LYS A 299 -6.07 -23.74 5.70
C LYS A 299 -7.33 -22.88 5.82
N GLY A 300 -7.77 -22.25 4.73
CA GLY A 300 -9.02 -21.48 4.71
C GLY A 300 -10.26 -22.36 4.96
N ASP A 301 -10.26 -23.60 4.49
CA ASP A 301 -11.35 -24.55 4.76
C ASP A 301 -11.34 -25.03 6.21
N ILE A 302 -10.17 -25.22 6.84
CA ILE A 302 -10.05 -25.50 8.28
C ILE A 302 -10.60 -24.33 9.10
N GLU A 303 -10.23 -23.09 8.78
CA GLU A 303 -10.73 -21.88 9.47
C GLU A 303 -12.27 -21.74 9.34
N ARG A 304 -12.84 -22.14 8.19
CA ARG A 304 -14.31 -22.21 7.98
C ARG A 304 -14.98 -23.31 8.79
N LEU A 305 -14.32 -24.46 8.95
CA LEU A 305 -14.86 -25.56 9.76
C LEU A 305 -14.77 -25.24 11.26
N GLU A 306 -13.69 -24.62 11.72
CA GLU A 306 -13.54 -24.19 13.12
C GLU A 306 -14.58 -23.13 13.51
N SER A 307 -14.83 -22.15 12.63
CA SER A 307 -15.86 -21.13 12.84
C SER A 307 -17.29 -21.69 12.82
N ASN A 308 -17.55 -22.74 12.03
CA ASN A 308 -18.85 -23.43 12.02
C ASN A 308 -19.04 -24.41 13.20
N SER A 309 -17.97 -24.95 13.79
CA SER A 309 -18.07 -25.83 14.98
C SER A 309 -18.20 -25.08 16.30
N SER A 310 -17.97 -23.75 16.28
CA SER A 310 -18.04 -22.86 17.45
C SER A 310 -19.40 -22.15 17.60
N ARG A 311 -20.45 -22.62 16.90
CA ARG A 311 -21.86 -22.20 17.03
C ARG A 311 -22.70 -23.39 17.48
#